data_AF-A0A1B6IGT1-F1
#
_entry.id   AF-A0A1B6IGT1-F1
#
_cell.length_a   1.000
_cell.length_b   1.000
_cell.length_c   1.000
_cell.angle_alpha   90.00
_cell.angle_beta   90.00
_cell.angle_gamma   90.00
#
_symmetry.space_group_name_H-M   'P 1'
#
loop_
_entity.id
_entity.type
_entity.pdbx_description
1 polymer ?
#
loop_
_entity_poly.entity_id
_entity_poly.type
_entity_poly.pdbx_seq_one_letter_code
_entity_poly.pdbx_strand_id
1 'polypeptide(L)'
;EDGQKRWKDLRSRVVEHNIRVMSKYYTRITLKRMSELLDLPSEETEEFLSNMVVGKTVQAKIDRPAGIVSFRTIKDPSDVLNDWASNLDSLMRLVNHTTHLINKEQMVHRHLIS
;
A
#
# COMPACT_ATOMS: atom_id res chain seq x y z
N GLU A 1 -14.53 3.93 35.88
CA GLU A 1 -13.35 4.60 35.30
C GLU A 1 -12.73 3.84 34.13
N ASP A 2 -12.67 2.51 34.16
CA ASP A 2 -12.13 1.69 33.05
C ASP A 2 -12.87 1.83 31.71
N GLY A 3 -14.18 2.06 31.72
CA GLY A 3 -14.98 2.21 30.50
C GLY A 3 -14.53 3.38 29.62
N GLN A 4 -14.27 4.55 30.24
CA GLN A 4 -13.82 5.74 29.51
C GLN A 4 -12.43 5.52 28.90
N LYS A 5 -11.55 4.83 29.63
CA LYS A 5 -10.20 4.48 29.18
C LYS A 5 -10.26 3.52 27.97
N ARG A 6 -11.04 2.45 28.08
CA ARG A 6 -11.25 1.47 26.98
C ARG A 6 -11.82 2.13 25.73
N TRP A 7 -12.72 3.10 25.90
CA TRP A 7 -13.31 3.77 24.75
C TRP A 7 -12.28 4.67 24.03
N LYS A 8 -11.44 5.37 24.78
CA LYS A 8 -10.32 6.14 24.20
C LYS A 8 -9.32 5.24 23.48
N ASP A 9 -8.96 4.10 24.08
CA ASP A 9 -8.03 3.15 23.46
C ASP A 9 -8.59 2.58 22.16
N LEU A 10 -9.86 2.17 22.14
CA LEU A 10 -10.50 1.66 20.93
C LEU A 10 -10.53 2.72 19.82
N ARG A 11 -10.88 3.98 20.13
CA ARG A 11 -10.83 5.09 19.16
C ARG A 11 -9.42 5.26 18.58
N SER A 12 -8.40 5.27 19.43
CA SER A 12 -7.01 5.37 19.00
C SER A 12 -6.59 4.23 18.06
N ARG A 13 -6.98 2.99 18.38
CA ARG A 13 -6.68 1.81 17.53
C ARG A 13 -7.38 1.85 16.17
N VAL A 14 -8.60 2.38 16.10
CA VAL A 14 -9.33 2.54 14.83
C VAL A 14 -8.63 3.56 13.94
N VAL A 15 -8.23 4.70 14.50
CA VAL A 15 -7.47 5.74 13.77
C VAL A 15 -6.14 5.18 13.28
N GLU A 16 -5.40 4.48 14.14
CA GLU A 16 -4.13 3.83 13.78
C GLU A 16 -4.30 2.83 12.62
N HIS A 17 -5.35 2.01 12.69
CA HIS A 17 -5.69 1.07 11.63
C HIS A 17 -5.97 1.79 10.30
N ASN A 18 -6.81 2.82 10.33
CA ASN A 18 -7.18 3.58 9.14
C ASN A 18 -5.95 4.22 8.48
N ILE A 19 -5.03 4.80 9.26
CA ILE A 19 -3.79 5.37 8.75
C ILE A 19 -2.91 4.29 8.10
N ARG A 20 -2.83 3.09 8.69
CA ARG A 20 -2.07 1.96 8.11
C ARG A 20 -2.68 1.45 6.81
N VAL A 21 -4.01 1.48 6.68
CA VAL A 21 -4.69 1.17 5.43
C VAL A 21 -4.40 2.24 4.40
N MET A 22 -4.51 3.52 4.77
CA MET A 22 -4.20 4.64 3.88
C MET A 22 -2.77 4.59 3.35
N SER A 23 -1.78 4.23 4.17
CA SER A 23 -0.38 4.14 3.75
C SER A 23 -0.12 3.05 2.70
N LYS A 24 -0.98 2.04 2.61
CA LYS A 24 -0.87 0.96 1.61
C LYS A 24 -1.47 1.36 0.27
N TYR A 25 -2.57 2.11 0.28
CA TYR A 25 -3.36 2.38 -0.92
C TYR A 25 -3.13 3.78 -1.51
N TYR A 26 -2.82 4.77 -0.67
CA TYR A 26 -2.54 6.12 -1.14
C TYR A 26 -1.03 6.32 -1.24
N THR A 27 -0.57 6.78 -2.40
CA THR A 27 0.81 7.25 -2.53
C THR A 27 0.96 8.68 -1.99
N ARG A 28 -0.04 9.53 -2.25
CA ARG A 28 -0.15 10.91 -1.76
C ARG A 28 -1.61 11.22 -1.45
N ILE A 29 -1.87 11.98 -0.39
CA ILE A 29 -3.20 12.46 0.02
C ILE A 29 -3.08 13.85 0.64
N THR A 30 -4.11 14.69 0.53
CA THR A 30 -4.13 15.98 1.23
C THR A 30 -4.48 15.79 2.70
N LEU A 31 -3.89 16.59 3.59
CA LEU A 31 -4.14 16.52 5.04
C LEU A 31 -5.62 16.76 5.35
N LYS A 32 -6.28 17.67 4.62
CA LYS A 32 -7.73 17.92 4.72
C LYS A 32 -8.55 16.67 4.40
N ARG A 33 -8.22 15.96 3.31
CA ARG A 33 -8.94 14.74 2.95
C ARG A 33 -8.68 13.62 3.95
N MET A 34 -7.46 13.54 4.46
CA MET A 34 -7.10 12.58 5.50
C MET A 34 -7.88 12.83 6.80
N SER A 35 -8.03 14.09 7.20
CA SER A 35 -8.78 14.47 8.40
C SER A 35 -10.28 14.16 8.27
N GLU A 36 -10.86 14.40 7.08
CA GLU A 36 -12.24 13.98 6.76
C GLU A 36 -12.44 12.46 6.85
N LEU A 37 -11.47 11.65 6.43
CA LEU A 37 -11.58 10.19 6.46
C LEU A 37 -11.35 9.58 7.85
N LEU A 38 -10.72 10.33 8.76
CA LEU A 38 -10.43 9.90 10.13
C LEU A 38 -11.43 10.46 11.14
N ASP A 39 -12.33 11.37 10.72
CA ASP A 39 -13.21 12.14 11.60
C ASP A 39 -12.45 12.85 12.73
N LEU A 40 -11.30 13.43 12.39
CA LEU A 40 -10.43 14.18 13.29
C LEU A 40 -10.18 15.59 12.73
N PRO A 41 -9.90 16.59 13.57
CA PRO A 41 -9.40 17.87 13.10
C PRO A 41 -8.01 17.69 12.45
N SER A 42 -7.66 18.59 11.54
CA SER A 42 -6.43 18.46 10.75
C SER A 42 -5.16 18.52 11.62
N GLU A 43 -5.19 19.27 12.72
CA GLU A 43 -4.09 19.38 13.68
C GLU A 43 -3.88 18.07 14.45
N GLU A 44 -4.95 17.47 14.99
CA GLU A 44 -4.89 16.18 15.69
C GLU A 44 -4.51 15.04 14.72
N THR A 45 -4.96 15.11 13.47
CA THR A 45 -4.56 14.16 12.41
C THR A 45 -3.05 14.20 12.17
N GLU A 46 -2.48 15.41 12.11
CA GLU A 46 -1.04 15.60 11.92
C GLU A 46 -0.24 15.06 13.11
N GLU A 47 -0.69 15.32 14.33
CA GLU A 47 -0.06 14.82 15.55
C GLU A 47 -0.09 13.29 15.61
N PHE A 48 -1.25 12.68 15.35
CA PHE A 48 -1.41 11.23 15.29
C PHE A 48 -0.48 10.59 14.26
N LEU A 49 -0.45 11.15 13.05
CA LEU A 49 0.43 10.67 11.98
C LEU A 49 1.91 10.80 12.39
N SER A 50 2.29 11.93 12.99
CA SER A 50 3.66 12.17 13.45
C SER A 50 4.09 11.15 14.50
N ASN A 51 3.23 10.87 15.48
CA ASN A 51 3.48 9.84 16.50
C ASN A 51 3.65 8.45 15.88
N MET A 52 2.84 8.10 14.89
CA MET A 52 2.95 6.82 14.18
C MET A 52 4.24 6.71 13.33
N VAL A 53 4.71 7.83 12.76
CA VAL A 53 5.96 7.89 12.00
C VAL A 53 7.17 7.75 12.93
N VAL A 54 7.19 8.47 14.05
CA VAL A 54 8.23 8.35 15.09
C VAL A 54 8.26 6.93 15.67
N GLY A 55 7.09 6.35 15.91
CA GLY A 55 6.93 4.95 16.34
C GLY A 55 7.25 3.91 15.25
N LYS A 56 7.70 4.33 14.06
CA LYS A 56 8.03 3.48 12.90
C LYS A 56 6.91 2.53 12.46
N THR A 57 5.67 2.84 12.83
CA THR A 57 4.49 2.01 12.47
C THR A 57 4.08 2.27 11.03
N VAL A 58 4.26 3.49 10.55
CA VAL A 58 3.99 3.92 9.16
C VAL A 58 5.14 4.80 8.68
N GLN A 59 5.55 4.62 7.42
CA GLN A 59 6.47 5.54 6.76
C GLN A 59 5.66 6.59 6.00
N ALA A 60 5.80 7.85 6.40
CA ALA A 60 5.15 8.97 5.73
C ALA A 60 6.02 10.23 5.84
N LYS A 61 5.82 11.16 4.90
CA LYS A 61 6.38 12.51 4.92
C LYS A 61 5.26 13.53 4.75
N ILE A 62 5.27 14.57 5.58
CA ILE A 62 4.27 15.64 5.58
C ILE A 62 4.91 16.90 5.01
N ASP A 63 4.34 17.43 3.93
CA ASP A 63 4.60 18.78 3.44
C ASP A 63 3.51 19.69 4.03
N ARG A 64 3.82 20.35 5.15
CA ARG A 64 2.84 21.16 5.90
C ARG A 64 2.36 22.39 5.11
N PRO A 65 3.23 23.21 4.47
CA PRO A 65 2.76 24.35 3.67
C PRO A 65 1.86 23.96 2.50
N ALA A 66 2.17 22.84 1.82
CA ALA A 66 1.31 22.35 0.73
C ALA A 66 0.10 21.55 1.23
N GLY A 67 0.10 21.12 2.50
CA GLY A 67 -0.92 20.26 3.09
C GLY A 67 -0.97 18.86 2.47
N ILE A 68 0.17 18.32 2.04
CA ILE A 68 0.24 17.01 1.36
C ILE A 68 1.00 16.00 2.23
N VAL A 69 0.39 14.83 2.42
CA VAL A 69 1.02 13.66 3.03
C VAL A 69 1.43 12.68 1.92
N SER A 70 2.68 12.26 1.93
CA SER A 70 3.23 11.24 1.02
C SER A 70 3.62 9.99 1.79
N PHE A 71 3.04 8.85 1.43
CA PHE A 71 3.40 7.53 1.97
C PHE A 71 4.42 6.79 1.11
N ARG A 72 4.87 7.41 0.01
CA ARG A 72 5.90 6.81 -0.85
C ARG A 72 7.19 6.61 -0.07
N THR A 73 7.70 5.38 -0.10
CA THR A 73 9.10 5.08 0.17
C THR A 73 9.93 5.68 -0.96
N ILE A 74 10.98 6.42 -0.62
CA ILE A 74 11.97 6.86 -1.60
C ILE A 74 12.70 5.58 -2.05
N LYS A 75 12.54 5.21 -3.31
CA LYS A 75 13.27 4.11 -3.93
C LYS A 75 14.49 4.66 -4.64
N ASP A 76 15.61 3.99 -4.49
CA ASP A 76 16.78 4.30 -5.30
C ASP A 76 16.52 3.93 -6.77
N PRO A 77 17.14 4.62 -7.75
CA PRO A 77 16.97 4.29 -9.16
C PRO A 77 17.33 2.82 -9.47
N SER A 78 18.29 2.25 -8.75
CA SER A 78 18.65 0.83 -8.83
C SER A 78 17.49 -0.09 -8.41
N ASP A 79 16.76 0.26 -7.35
CA ASP A 79 15.63 -0.54 -6.88
C ASP A 79 14.49 -0.55 -7.89
N VAL A 80 14.26 0.59 -8.56
CA VAL A 80 13.26 0.68 -9.63
C VAL A 80 13.62 -0.23 -10.80
N LEU A 81 14.91 -0.26 -11.18
CA LEU A 81 15.39 -1.13 -12.25
C LEU A 81 15.33 -2.61 -11.87
N ASN A 82 15.64 -2.94 -10.61
CA ASN A 82 15.52 -4.31 -10.09
C ASN A 82 14.07 -4.80 -10.08
N ASP A 83 13.13 -3.95 -9.62
CA ASP A 83 11.70 -4.24 -9.66
C ASP A 83 11.23 -4.48 -11.11
N TRP A 84 11.70 -3.64 -12.04
CA TRP A 84 11.39 -3.79 -13.46
C TRP A 84 11.94 -5.09 -14.05
N ALA A 85 13.20 -5.45 -13.75
CA ALA A 85 13.82 -6.68 -14.22
C ALA A 85 13.07 -7.93 -13.69
N SER A 86 12.68 -7.92 -12.41
CA SER A 86 11.89 -8.99 -11.80
C SER A 86 10.50 -9.16 -12.45
N ASN A 87 9.85 -8.04 -12.79
CA ASN A 87 8.59 -8.05 -13.53
C ASN A 87 8.76 -8.63 -14.94
N LEU A 88 9.88 -8.33 -15.63
CA LEU A 88 10.19 -8.88 -16.94
C LEU A 88 10.42 -10.39 -16.88
N ASP A 89 11.15 -10.89 -15.88
CA ASP A 89 11.34 -12.32 -15.66
C ASP A 89 10.00 -13.04 -15.42
N SER A 90 9.15 -12.45 -14.56
CA SER A 90 7.81 -12.98 -14.29
C SER A 90 6.93 -13.04 -15.54
N LEU A 91 7.00 -12.01 -16.39
CA LEU A 91 6.30 -11.95 -17.68
C LEU A 91 6.79 -13.07 -18.61
N MET A 92 8.10 -13.20 -18.79
CA MET A 92 8.68 -14.22 -19.66
C MET A 92 8.34 -15.64 -19.19
N ARG A 93 8.37 -15.87 -17.87
CA ARG A 93 7.95 -17.15 -17.27
C ARG A 93 6.49 -17.46 -17.59
N LEU A 94 5.60 -16.47 -17.50
CA LEU A 94 4.19 -16.64 -17.82
C LEU A 94 3.98 -16.96 -19.31
N VAL A 95 4.65 -16.24 -20.21
CA VAL A 95 4.57 -16.46 -21.67
C VAL A 95 5.05 -17.87 -22.03
N ASN A 96 6.18 -18.29 -21.47
CA ASN A 96 6.74 -19.63 -21.71
C ASN A 96 5.78 -20.73 -21.22
N HIS A 97 5.24 -20.56 -20.01
CA HIS A 97 4.30 -21.51 -19.44
C HIS A 97 3.02 -21.62 -20.30
N THR A 98 2.43 -20.49 -20.70
CA THR A 98 1.25 -20.48 -21.57
C THR A 98 1.55 -21.13 -22.93
N THR A 99 2.70 -20.85 -23.54
CA THR A 99 3.12 -21.46 -24.81
C THR A 99 3.24 -22.98 -24.68
N HIS A 100 3.86 -23.45 -23.59
CA HIS A 100 3.97 -24.88 -23.31
C HIS A 100 2.60 -25.55 -23.15
N LEU A 101 1.68 -24.92 -22.41
CA LEU A 101 0.31 -25.42 -22.23
C LEU A 101 -0.43 -25.50 -23.57
N ILE A 102 -0.35 -24.47 -24.41
CA ILE A 102 -0.97 -24.46 -25.75
C ILE A 102 -0.45 -25.62 -26.59
N ASN A 103 0.87 -25.81 -26.64
CA ASN A 103 1.49 -26.88 -27.42
C ASN A 103 1.05 -28.27 -26.92
N LYS A 104 0.97 -28.45 -25.60
CA LYS A 104 0.48 -29.70 -24.98
C LYS A 104 -0.97 -29.98 -25.39
N GLU A 105 -1.85 -29.00 -25.27
CA GLU A 105 -3.27 -29.12 -25.66
C GLU A 105 -3.41 -29.43 -27.16
N GLN A 106 -2.65 -28.75 -28.02
CA GLN A 106 -2.67 -29.04 -29.46
C GLN A 106 -2.27 -30.48 -29.78
N MET A 107 -1.28 -31.03 -29.07
CA MET A 107 -0.86 -32.43 -29.28
C MET A 107 -1.95 -33.42 -28.84
N VAL A 108 -2.58 -33.20 -27.67
CA VAL A 108 -3.69 -34.04 -27.20
C VAL A 108 -4.86 -33.98 -28.16
N HIS A 109 -5.27 -32.78 -28.57
CA HIS A 109 -6.38 -32.59 -29.49
C HIS A 109 -6.14 -33.25 -30.85
N ARG A 110 -4.92 -33.13 -31.40
CA ARG A 110 -4.53 -33.80 -32.64
C ARG A 110 -4.57 -35.32 -32.51
N HIS A 111 -4.17 -35.88 -31.37
CA HIS A 111 -4.24 -37.32 -31.12
C HIS A 111 -5.67 -37.84 -30.97
N LEU A 112 -6.60 -37.05 -30.43
CA LEU A 112 -8.01 -37.41 -30.28
C LEU A 112 -8.82 -37.33 -31.59
N ILE A 113 -8.39 -36.49 -32.54
CA ILE A 113 -9.02 -36.34 -33.86
C ILE A 113 -8.44 -37.31 -34.90
N SER A 114 -7.19 -37.75 -34.68
CA SER A 114 -6.55 -38.82 -35.44
C SER A 114 -7.09 -40.19 -35.05
#